data_AF-Q9U2P1-F1
#
_entry.id   AF-Q9U2P1-F1
#
_cell.length_a   1.000
_cell.length_b   1.000
_cell.length_c   1.000
_cell.angle_alpha   90.00
_cell.angle_beta   90.00
_cell.angle_gamma   90.00
#
_symmetry.space_group_name_H-M   'P 1'
#
loop_
_entity.id
_entity.type
_entity.pdbx_description
1 polymer ?
#
loop_
_entity_poly.entity_id
_entity_poly.type
_entity_poly.pdbx_seq_one_letter_code
_entity_poly.pdbx_strand_id
1 'polypeptide(L)'
;MADNLDEKMKSLKISKAPSMSNLPLDAVHKVVEKVEPIDRLSLRKVCRNFRAIVDDKDPGFKSLWLDLFDNTFQFELFDAKSNAIQHDFNGRTCTVQFNDREKRCFTRNALKMALNDVSVLIKNPKFQLERFIFSTIYEDTEDVETAMNWFKSISDSGNLWKVGKIILRTSDCNIPRILSSFQPAVLRSITIPYHLNLSTLVEIFKLEQWKMAKSASIKSCQRSRFPFENLVHLSKFRLQLGHFTVADAIKIRDVLLKSANFNSGTIIVFDPSIIDILRVFDPNYNVMEDKGFYNDGEGAKFLITHNDHEMTIKRIL
;
A
#
# COMPACT_ATOMS: atom_id res chain seq x y z
N MET A 1 -61.22 -23.92 -27.16
CA MET A 1 -60.52 -23.14 -26.12
C MET A 1 -59.04 -22.86 -26.43
N ALA A 2 -58.43 -23.48 -27.45
CA ALA A 2 -57.02 -23.26 -27.80
C ALA A 2 -56.75 -21.93 -28.55
N ASP A 3 -57.70 -21.44 -29.35
CA ASP A 3 -57.46 -20.29 -30.25
C ASP A 3 -57.23 -18.94 -29.54
N ASN A 4 -57.65 -18.81 -28.27
CA ASN A 4 -57.53 -17.56 -27.52
C ASN A 4 -56.15 -17.42 -26.82
N LEU A 5 -55.37 -18.50 -26.71
CA LEU A 5 -54.04 -18.45 -26.10
C LEU A 5 -52.99 -17.90 -27.09
N ASP A 6 -53.07 -18.32 -28.35
CA ASP A 6 -52.16 -17.86 -29.41
C ASP A 6 -52.34 -16.36 -29.73
N GLU A 7 -53.57 -15.86 -29.69
CA GLU A 7 -53.87 -14.44 -29.86
C GLU A 7 -53.34 -13.61 -28.68
N LYS A 8 -53.52 -14.10 -27.45
CA LYS A 8 -52.89 -13.50 -26.26
C LYS A 8 -51.37 -13.51 -26.36
N MET A 9 -50.74 -14.61 -26.76
CA MET A 9 -49.29 -14.69 -26.94
C MET A 9 -48.79 -13.78 -28.06
N LYS A 10 -49.54 -13.62 -29.16
CA LYS A 10 -49.24 -12.63 -30.21
C LYS A 10 -49.38 -11.20 -29.72
N SER A 11 -50.37 -10.89 -28.88
CA SER A 11 -50.53 -9.55 -28.27
C SER A 11 -49.45 -9.24 -27.22
N LEU A 12 -48.92 -10.27 -26.56
CA LEU A 12 -47.79 -10.18 -25.62
C LEU A 12 -46.43 -10.21 -26.31
N LYS A 13 -46.36 -10.36 -27.65
CA LYS A 13 -45.13 -10.11 -28.40
C LYS A 13 -44.83 -8.62 -28.33
N ILE A 14 -44.16 -8.22 -27.26
CA ILE A 14 -43.52 -6.91 -27.15
C ILE A 14 -42.63 -6.78 -28.39
N SER A 15 -43.05 -5.97 -29.35
CA SER A 15 -42.47 -5.90 -30.71
C SER A 15 -41.00 -5.48 -30.72
N LYS A 16 -40.49 -5.01 -29.58
CA LYS A 16 -39.08 -4.79 -29.31
C LYS A 16 -38.84 -5.02 -27.82
N ALA A 17 -38.20 -6.12 -27.45
CA ALA A 17 -37.76 -6.32 -26.06
C ALA A 17 -37.06 -5.03 -25.59
N PRO A 18 -37.43 -4.46 -24.43
CA PRO A 18 -36.82 -3.24 -23.95
C PRO A 18 -35.30 -3.41 -23.90
N SER A 19 -34.55 -2.49 -24.52
CA SER A 19 -33.10 -2.48 -24.37
C SER A 19 -32.76 -2.10 -22.93
N MET A 20 -31.68 -2.64 -22.37
CA MET A 20 -31.12 -2.16 -21.09
C MET A 20 -30.84 -0.65 -21.10
N SER A 21 -30.60 -0.07 -22.27
CA SER A 21 -30.42 1.38 -22.45
C SER A 21 -31.70 2.19 -22.25
N ASN A 22 -32.88 1.55 -22.28
CA ASN A 22 -34.19 2.18 -22.08
C ASN A 22 -34.63 2.17 -20.62
N LEU A 23 -33.88 1.54 -19.71
CA LEU A 23 -34.19 1.59 -18.28
C LEU A 23 -34.08 3.05 -17.78
N PRO A 24 -35.05 3.54 -16.97
CA PRO A 24 -34.93 4.84 -16.33
C PRO A 24 -33.62 4.92 -15.53
N LEU A 25 -32.91 6.05 -15.61
CA LEU A 25 -31.62 6.23 -14.94
C LEU A 25 -31.71 5.92 -13.43
N ASP A 26 -32.79 6.30 -12.76
CA ASP A 26 -33.02 6.01 -11.33
C ASP A 26 -33.05 4.50 -11.02
N ALA A 27 -33.61 3.69 -11.91
CA ALA A 27 -33.61 2.24 -11.76
C ALA A 27 -32.18 1.69 -11.91
N VAL A 28 -31.41 2.22 -12.88
CA VAL A 28 -30.01 1.84 -13.09
C VAL A 28 -29.15 2.20 -11.87
N HIS A 29 -29.36 3.39 -11.27
CA HIS A 29 -28.66 3.81 -10.05
C HIS A 29 -28.93 2.85 -8.88
N LYS A 30 -30.21 2.50 -8.63
CA LYS A 30 -30.60 1.56 -7.58
C LYS A 30 -30.00 0.18 -7.76
N VAL A 31 -29.86 -0.28 -9.01
CA VAL A 31 -29.17 -1.54 -9.32
C VAL A 31 -27.68 -1.42 -8.96
N VAL A 32 -26.97 -0.41 -9.48
CA VAL A 32 -25.52 -0.24 -9.23
C VAL A 32 -25.21 -0.10 -7.73
N GLU A 33 -26.08 0.55 -6.96
CA GLU A 33 -25.92 0.70 -5.50
C GLU A 33 -25.90 -0.63 -4.75
N LYS A 34 -26.71 -1.60 -5.20
CA LYS A 34 -26.81 -2.91 -4.57
C LYS A 34 -25.77 -3.90 -5.06
N VAL A 35 -25.07 -3.58 -6.15
CA VAL A 35 -24.04 -4.43 -6.75
C VAL A 35 -22.72 -4.20 -6.00
N GLU A 36 -22.04 -5.28 -5.66
CA GLU A 36 -20.75 -5.25 -4.97
C GLU A 36 -19.64 -4.62 -5.84
N PRO A 37 -18.60 -4.00 -5.25
CA PRO A 37 -17.47 -3.38 -5.96
C PRO A 37 -16.94 -4.20 -7.15
N ILE A 38 -16.79 -5.51 -6.96
CA ILE A 38 -16.23 -6.43 -7.94
C ILE A 38 -17.16 -6.60 -9.15
N ASP A 39 -18.44 -6.87 -8.89
CA ASP A 39 -19.43 -7.02 -9.96
C ASP A 39 -19.66 -5.71 -10.73
N ARG A 40 -19.41 -4.54 -10.11
CA ARG A 40 -19.46 -3.24 -10.81
C ARG A 40 -18.44 -3.13 -11.94
N LEU A 41 -17.27 -3.78 -11.84
CA LEU A 41 -16.28 -3.77 -12.94
C LEU A 41 -16.83 -4.48 -14.20
N SER A 42 -17.58 -5.56 -14.00
CA SER A 42 -18.29 -6.25 -15.08
C SER A 42 -19.45 -5.40 -15.61
N LEU A 43 -20.23 -4.81 -14.71
CA LEU A 43 -21.38 -3.96 -15.05
C LEU A 43 -20.97 -2.75 -15.91
N ARG A 44 -19.82 -2.15 -15.61
CA ARG A 44 -19.20 -1.06 -16.37
C ARG A 44 -18.96 -1.39 -17.85
N LYS A 45 -18.77 -2.67 -18.17
CA LYS A 45 -18.51 -3.16 -19.53
C LYS A 45 -19.80 -3.41 -20.33
N VAL A 46 -20.97 -3.43 -19.69
CA VAL A 46 -22.27 -3.78 -20.32
C VAL A 46 -22.82 -2.68 -21.24
N CYS A 47 -23.02 -1.46 -20.74
CA CYS A 47 -23.54 -0.35 -21.56
C CYS A 47 -23.05 1.02 -21.07
N ARG A 48 -23.30 2.08 -21.86
CA ARG A 48 -22.87 3.46 -21.55
C ARG A 48 -23.49 4.00 -20.25
N ASN A 49 -24.77 3.70 -19.99
CA ASN A 49 -25.46 4.18 -18.77
C ASN A 49 -24.85 3.56 -17.50
N PHE A 50 -24.64 2.23 -17.50
CA PHE A 50 -23.96 1.57 -16.39
C PHE A 50 -22.53 2.09 -16.19
N ARG A 51 -21.79 2.29 -17.30
CA ARG A 51 -20.44 2.84 -17.23
C ARG A 51 -20.41 4.21 -16.57
N ALA A 52 -21.28 5.13 -16.98
CA ALA A 52 -21.33 6.48 -16.43
C ALA A 52 -21.63 6.47 -14.91
N ILE A 53 -22.59 5.63 -14.48
CA ILE A 53 -22.97 5.54 -13.06
C ILE A 53 -21.88 4.86 -12.22
N VAL A 54 -21.25 3.81 -12.75
CA VAL A 54 -20.12 3.16 -12.07
C VAL A 54 -18.92 4.10 -11.96
N ASP A 55 -18.61 4.85 -13.03
CA ASP A 55 -17.48 5.78 -13.08
C ASP A 55 -17.66 7.00 -12.15
N ASP A 56 -18.90 7.37 -11.82
CA ASP A 56 -19.18 8.41 -10.81
C ASP A 56 -19.11 7.87 -9.36
N LYS A 57 -19.30 6.58 -9.10
CA LYS A 57 -19.29 6.06 -7.72
C LYS A 57 -17.87 5.72 -7.23
N ASP A 58 -17.68 5.69 -5.91
CA ASP A 58 -16.46 5.10 -5.33
C ASP A 58 -16.35 3.64 -5.81
N PRO A 59 -15.24 3.23 -6.45
CA PRO A 59 -15.01 1.84 -6.83
C PRO A 59 -15.12 0.85 -5.67
N GLY A 60 -14.85 1.27 -4.43
CA GLY A 60 -15.08 0.48 -3.22
C GLY A 60 -13.98 -0.52 -2.87
N PHE A 61 -12.87 -0.55 -3.62
CA PHE A 61 -11.68 -1.34 -3.26
C PHE A 61 -10.82 -0.61 -2.21
N LYS A 62 -10.28 -1.37 -1.25
CA LYS A 62 -9.51 -0.87 -0.11
C LYS A 62 -8.06 -1.33 -0.10
N SER A 63 -7.76 -2.49 -0.69
CA SER A 63 -6.38 -2.98 -0.78
C SER A 63 -6.05 -3.49 -2.18
N LEU A 64 -4.80 -3.29 -2.60
CA LEU A 64 -4.26 -3.85 -3.84
C LEU A 64 -2.91 -4.52 -3.54
N TRP A 65 -2.76 -5.76 -3.97
CA TRP A 65 -1.54 -6.56 -3.83
C TRP A 65 -1.04 -6.91 -5.23
N LEU A 66 0.24 -6.65 -5.49
CA LEU A 66 0.90 -6.98 -6.74
C LEU A 66 2.21 -7.68 -6.41
N ASP A 67 2.23 -8.99 -6.59
CA ASP A 67 3.42 -9.81 -6.40
C ASP A 67 3.91 -10.29 -7.77
N LEU A 68 5.16 -9.93 -8.08
CA LEU A 68 5.85 -10.33 -9.30
C LEU A 68 6.92 -11.35 -8.95
N PHE A 69 6.93 -12.46 -9.67
CA PHE A 69 7.94 -13.51 -9.58
C PHE A 69 8.54 -13.74 -10.97
N ASP A 70 9.44 -14.72 -11.11
CA ASP A 70 10.01 -15.03 -12.42
C ASP A 70 8.93 -15.59 -13.36
N ASN A 71 8.58 -14.82 -14.40
CA ASN A 71 7.56 -15.14 -15.41
C ASN A 71 6.14 -15.43 -14.87
N THR A 72 5.87 -15.11 -13.60
CA THR A 72 4.55 -15.28 -12.99
C THR A 72 4.20 -14.05 -12.16
N PHE A 73 2.90 -13.81 -12.00
CA PHE A 73 2.43 -12.73 -11.13
C PHE A 73 1.12 -13.10 -10.46
N GLN A 74 0.93 -12.49 -9.29
CA GLN A 74 -0.32 -12.49 -8.55
C GLN A 74 -0.75 -11.04 -8.35
N PHE A 75 -1.99 -10.74 -8.74
CA PHE A 75 -2.58 -9.43 -8.62
C PHE A 75 -3.94 -9.55 -7.94
N GLU A 76 -4.15 -8.82 -6.85
CA GLU A 76 -5.38 -8.90 -6.07
C GLU A 76 -5.95 -7.54 -5.72
N LEU A 77 -7.25 -7.37 -5.91
CA LEU A 77 -8.04 -6.20 -5.50
C LEU A 77 -9.08 -6.59 -4.46
N PHE A 78 -8.95 -6.06 -3.25
CA PHE A 78 -9.84 -6.36 -2.13
C PHE A 78 -10.81 -5.22 -1.87
N ASP A 79 -12.08 -5.55 -1.63
CA ASP A 79 -13.06 -4.61 -1.08
C ASP A 79 -13.00 -4.53 0.46
N ALA A 80 -13.90 -3.73 1.05
CA ALA A 80 -13.98 -3.58 2.51
C ALA A 80 -14.45 -4.85 3.24
N LYS A 81 -15.08 -5.81 2.54
CA LYS A 81 -15.49 -7.11 3.09
C LYS A 81 -14.41 -8.18 2.91
N SER A 82 -13.25 -7.82 2.35
CA SER A 82 -12.16 -8.73 1.95
C SER A 82 -12.51 -9.65 0.79
N ASN A 83 -13.57 -9.37 0.03
CA ASN A 83 -13.78 -10.05 -1.24
C ASN A 83 -12.69 -9.60 -2.21
N ALA A 84 -12.11 -10.55 -2.94
CA ALA A 84 -11.00 -10.28 -3.85
C ALA A 84 -11.32 -10.66 -5.28
N ILE A 85 -10.86 -9.85 -6.24
CA ILE A 85 -10.57 -10.33 -7.59
C ILE A 85 -9.10 -10.71 -7.58
N GLN A 86 -8.82 -11.96 -7.94
CA GLN A 86 -7.47 -12.47 -8.01
C GLN A 86 -7.13 -12.79 -9.46
N HIS A 87 -6.03 -12.24 -9.95
CA HIS A 87 -5.43 -12.58 -11.21
C HIS A 87 -4.15 -13.34 -10.89
N ASP A 88 -4.12 -14.62 -11.23
CA ASP A 88 -2.92 -15.45 -11.14
C ASP A 88 -2.47 -15.80 -12.55
N PHE A 89 -1.22 -15.49 -12.87
CA PHE A 89 -0.59 -15.88 -14.12
C PHE A 89 0.58 -16.81 -13.85
N ASN A 90 0.42 -18.05 -14.29
CA ASN A 90 1.41 -19.12 -14.08
C ASN A 90 2.46 -19.20 -15.20
N GLY A 91 2.68 -18.14 -15.96
CA GLY A 91 3.58 -18.11 -17.12
C GLY A 91 2.97 -18.58 -18.44
N ARG A 92 1.75 -19.16 -18.42
CA ARG A 92 1.06 -19.65 -19.64
C ARG A 92 -0.35 -19.14 -19.77
N THR A 93 -1.10 -19.13 -18.68
CA THR A 93 -2.52 -18.76 -18.64
C THR A 93 -2.76 -17.86 -17.46
N CYS A 94 -3.66 -16.88 -17.63
CA CYS A 94 -4.12 -16.07 -16.52
C CYS A 94 -5.49 -16.59 -16.07
N THR A 95 -5.62 -16.85 -14.78
CA THR A 95 -6.87 -17.20 -14.13
C THR A 95 -7.37 -16.00 -13.35
N VAL A 96 -8.61 -15.60 -13.59
CA VAL A 96 -9.32 -14.58 -12.82
C VAL A 96 -10.32 -15.28 -11.91
N GLN A 97 -10.14 -15.15 -10.60
CA GLN A 97 -11.02 -15.75 -9.60
C GLN A 97 -11.77 -14.67 -8.81
N PHE A 98 -13.06 -14.92 -8.55
CA PHE A 98 -13.90 -14.14 -7.64
C PHE A 98 -14.95 -15.05 -7.01
N ASN A 99 -14.96 -15.17 -5.68
CA ASN A 99 -15.78 -16.14 -4.96
C ASN A 99 -15.62 -17.56 -5.58
N ASP A 100 -16.73 -18.22 -5.93
CA ASP A 100 -16.73 -19.54 -6.58
C ASP A 100 -16.57 -19.47 -8.11
N ARG A 101 -16.37 -18.28 -8.68
CA ARG A 101 -16.27 -18.09 -10.14
C ARG A 101 -14.80 -18.04 -10.53
N GLU A 102 -14.41 -18.97 -11.40
CA GLU A 102 -13.13 -18.97 -12.08
C GLU A 102 -13.33 -18.67 -13.57
N LYS A 103 -12.50 -17.79 -14.13
CA LYS A 103 -12.41 -17.57 -15.56
C LYS A 103 -10.96 -17.64 -16.01
N ARG A 104 -10.67 -18.57 -16.90
CA ARG A 104 -9.38 -18.64 -17.58
C ARG A 104 -9.36 -17.69 -18.78
N CYS A 105 -8.24 -16.99 -18.94
CA CYS A 105 -7.97 -16.18 -20.11
C CYS A 105 -6.58 -16.50 -20.68
N PHE A 106 -6.54 -16.61 -22.00
CA PHE A 106 -5.32 -16.82 -22.76
C PHE A 106 -4.87 -15.48 -23.28
N THR A 107 -4.00 -14.80 -22.54
CA THR A 107 -3.41 -13.53 -22.98
C THR A 107 -1.96 -13.47 -22.54
N ARG A 108 -1.08 -13.07 -23.48
CA ARG A 108 0.34 -12.81 -23.18
C ARG A 108 0.54 -11.52 -22.37
N ASN A 109 -0.47 -10.65 -22.32
CA ASN A 109 -0.39 -9.33 -21.68
C ASN A 109 -1.24 -9.26 -20.41
N ALA A 110 -1.35 -10.37 -19.67
CA ALA A 110 -2.25 -10.48 -18.52
C ALA A 110 -1.96 -9.41 -17.46
N LEU A 111 -0.68 -9.17 -17.14
CA LEU A 111 -0.27 -8.14 -16.20
C LEU A 111 -0.69 -6.75 -16.68
N LYS A 112 -0.34 -6.39 -17.92
CA LYS A 112 -0.72 -5.10 -18.52
C LYS A 112 -2.23 -4.88 -18.52
N MET A 113 -3.03 -5.91 -18.73
CA MET A 113 -4.50 -5.82 -18.64
C MET A 113 -4.95 -5.52 -17.21
N ALA A 114 -4.43 -6.23 -16.21
CA ALA A 114 -4.74 -6.00 -14.80
C ALA A 114 -4.35 -4.56 -14.37
N LEU A 115 -3.13 -4.12 -14.71
CA LEU A 115 -2.65 -2.75 -14.42
C LEU A 115 -3.49 -1.67 -15.13
N ASN A 116 -4.00 -1.95 -16.33
CA ASN A 116 -4.91 -1.03 -17.04
C ASN A 116 -6.28 -0.95 -16.37
N ASP A 117 -6.82 -2.06 -15.86
CA ASP A 117 -8.07 -2.05 -15.12
C ASP A 117 -7.94 -1.17 -13.86
N VAL A 118 -6.81 -1.22 -13.14
CA VAL A 118 -6.53 -0.31 -12.01
C VAL A 118 -6.34 1.13 -12.47
N SER A 119 -5.62 1.36 -13.57
CA SER A 119 -5.40 2.70 -14.17
C SER A 119 -6.71 3.46 -14.40
N VAL A 120 -7.79 2.75 -14.70
CA VAL A 120 -9.14 3.34 -14.81
C VAL A 120 -9.68 3.75 -13.44
N LEU A 121 -9.47 2.95 -12.39
CA LEU A 121 -9.92 3.24 -11.03
C LEU A 121 -9.19 4.46 -10.43
N ILE A 122 -7.89 4.59 -10.66
CA ILE A 122 -7.07 5.73 -10.17
C ILE A 122 -7.58 7.08 -10.67
N LYS A 123 -8.13 7.12 -11.89
CA LYS A 123 -8.70 8.34 -12.46
C LYS A 123 -9.98 8.79 -11.76
N ASN A 124 -10.62 7.91 -11.00
CA ASN A 124 -11.81 8.26 -10.23
C ASN A 124 -11.40 9.07 -8.98
N PRO A 125 -11.87 10.31 -8.81
CA PRO A 125 -11.45 11.17 -7.71
C PRO A 125 -11.86 10.63 -6.33
N LYS A 126 -12.88 9.76 -6.26
CA LYS A 126 -13.37 9.11 -5.03
C LYS A 126 -12.57 7.86 -4.68
N PHE A 127 -11.73 7.35 -5.59
CA PHE A 127 -10.94 6.15 -5.35
C PHE A 127 -9.74 6.44 -4.43
N GLN A 128 -9.69 5.72 -3.31
CA GLN A 128 -8.59 5.75 -2.36
C GLN A 128 -8.36 4.35 -1.80
N LEU A 129 -7.11 3.89 -1.86
CA LEU A 129 -6.71 2.64 -1.21
C LEU A 129 -6.26 2.93 0.23
N GLU A 130 -6.61 2.03 1.12
CA GLU A 130 -6.07 2.01 2.47
C GLU A 130 -4.66 1.40 2.46
N ARG A 131 -4.44 0.39 1.61
CA ARG A 131 -3.19 -0.36 1.54
C ARG A 131 -2.80 -0.73 0.13
N PHE A 132 -1.52 -0.56 -0.19
CA PHE A 132 -0.88 -1.08 -1.38
C PHE A 132 0.32 -1.94 -0.98
N ILE A 133 0.43 -3.13 -1.56
CA ILE A 133 1.57 -4.03 -1.38
C ILE A 133 2.13 -4.34 -2.75
N PHE A 134 3.43 -4.11 -2.91
CA PHE A 134 4.18 -4.49 -4.10
C PHE A 134 5.35 -5.37 -3.70
N SER A 135 5.49 -6.52 -4.33
CA SER A 135 6.62 -7.42 -4.12
C SER A 135 7.25 -7.82 -5.44
N THR A 136 8.58 -7.85 -5.47
CA THR A 136 9.34 -8.52 -6.52
C THR A 136 10.65 -9.07 -5.95
N ILE A 137 11.02 -10.27 -6.40
CA ILE A 137 12.28 -10.94 -6.03
C ILE A 137 13.34 -10.75 -7.13
N TYR A 138 12.93 -10.70 -8.40
CA TYR A 138 13.81 -10.61 -9.56
C TYR A 138 13.62 -9.25 -10.21
N GLU A 139 14.68 -8.44 -10.33
CA GLU A 139 14.59 -7.07 -10.84
C GLU A 139 14.55 -6.98 -12.38
N ASP A 140 15.14 -7.97 -13.06
CA ASP A 140 15.38 -7.94 -14.51
C ASP A 140 14.38 -8.81 -15.31
N THR A 141 13.10 -8.75 -14.96
CA THR A 141 12.04 -9.47 -15.71
C THR A 141 11.16 -8.52 -16.51
N GLU A 142 10.58 -9.02 -17.61
CA GLU A 142 9.64 -8.26 -18.47
C GLU A 142 8.42 -7.75 -17.66
N ASP A 143 7.96 -8.54 -16.69
CA ASP A 143 6.86 -8.17 -15.79
C ASP A 143 7.23 -7.01 -14.86
N VAL A 144 8.46 -7.01 -14.32
CA VAL A 144 8.96 -5.89 -13.51
C VAL A 144 9.11 -4.64 -14.36
N GLU A 145 9.69 -4.74 -15.56
CA GLU A 145 9.79 -3.61 -16.49
C GLU A 145 8.40 -3.04 -16.80
N THR A 146 7.42 -3.91 -17.06
CA THR A 146 6.02 -3.54 -17.30
C THR A 146 5.43 -2.77 -16.11
N ALA A 147 5.63 -3.25 -14.89
CA ALA A 147 5.17 -2.56 -13.68
C ALA A 147 5.89 -1.21 -13.46
N MET A 148 7.20 -1.14 -13.73
CA MET A 148 7.98 0.09 -13.59
C MET A 148 7.60 1.16 -14.62
N ASN A 149 7.22 0.74 -15.83
CA ASN A 149 6.66 1.64 -16.84
C ASN A 149 5.27 2.13 -16.44
N TRP A 150 4.48 1.28 -15.80
CA TRP A 150 3.20 1.68 -15.25
C TRP A 150 3.32 2.69 -14.11
N PHE A 151 4.18 2.47 -13.11
CA PHE A 151 4.47 3.47 -12.07
C PHE A 151 4.93 4.80 -12.65
N LYS A 152 5.84 4.75 -13.64
CA LYS A 152 6.29 5.96 -14.35
C LYS A 152 5.12 6.70 -15.00
N SER A 153 4.23 5.99 -15.70
CA SER A 153 3.07 6.61 -16.36
C SER A 153 2.14 7.32 -15.37
N ILE A 154 2.01 6.79 -14.16
CA ILE A 154 1.22 7.41 -13.08
C ILE A 154 1.89 8.71 -12.64
N SER A 155 3.18 8.65 -12.31
CA SER A 155 3.97 9.81 -11.88
C SER A 155 3.96 10.92 -12.93
N ASP A 156 4.18 10.58 -14.20
CA ASP A 156 4.23 11.53 -15.31
C ASP A 156 2.85 12.16 -15.61
N SER A 157 1.75 11.46 -15.31
CA SER A 157 0.39 11.97 -15.54
C SER A 157 -0.09 12.98 -14.50
N GLY A 158 0.59 13.09 -13.35
CA GLY A 158 0.14 13.88 -12.20
C GLY A 158 -1.06 13.32 -11.44
N ASN A 159 -1.71 12.25 -11.92
CA ASN A 159 -2.79 11.55 -11.21
C ASN A 159 -2.22 10.60 -10.17
N LEU A 160 -1.50 11.17 -9.19
CA LEU A 160 -0.85 10.42 -8.14
C LEU A 160 -1.87 9.64 -7.32
N TRP A 161 -1.49 8.44 -6.90
CA TRP A 161 -2.40 7.56 -6.20
C TRP A 161 -2.68 8.00 -4.79
N LYS A 162 -3.96 7.97 -4.40
CA LYS A 162 -4.40 8.19 -3.04
C LYS A 162 -4.30 6.87 -2.27
N VAL A 163 -3.18 6.65 -1.58
CA VAL A 163 -2.95 5.43 -0.78
C VAL A 163 -2.54 5.78 0.65
N GLY A 164 -3.19 5.16 1.64
CA GLY A 164 -2.89 5.40 3.06
C GLY A 164 -1.60 4.73 3.55
N LYS A 165 -1.37 3.47 3.17
CA LYS A 165 -0.21 2.67 3.59
C LYS A 165 0.40 1.92 2.40
N ILE A 166 1.73 1.93 2.32
CA ILE A 166 2.49 1.20 1.30
C ILE A 166 3.43 0.20 1.97
N ILE A 167 3.54 -1.00 1.38
CA ILE A 167 4.57 -1.98 1.70
C ILE A 167 5.31 -2.33 0.40
N LEU A 168 6.60 -2.02 0.32
CA LEU A 168 7.44 -2.32 -0.84
C LEU A 168 8.44 -3.42 -0.49
N ARG A 169 8.19 -4.62 -1.00
CA ARG A 169 9.04 -5.79 -0.87
C ARG A 169 9.88 -5.93 -2.15
N THR A 170 10.85 -5.03 -2.33
CA THR A 170 11.82 -5.06 -3.43
C THR A 170 13.18 -4.55 -2.95
N SER A 171 14.27 -4.95 -3.61
CA SER A 171 15.63 -4.46 -3.37
C SER A 171 15.85 -3.11 -4.07
N ASP A 172 15.53 -2.05 -3.35
CA ASP A 172 16.10 -0.70 -3.44
C ASP A 172 15.95 0.13 -4.71
N CYS A 173 16.53 -0.26 -5.85
CA CYS A 173 16.86 0.69 -6.92
C CYS A 173 15.61 1.38 -7.51
N ASN A 174 14.45 0.73 -7.42
CA ASN A 174 13.19 1.23 -7.94
C ASN A 174 12.29 1.90 -6.87
N ILE A 175 12.65 1.84 -5.59
CA ILE A 175 11.78 2.31 -4.50
C ILE A 175 11.45 3.81 -4.60
N PRO A 176 12.42 4.73 -4.81
CA PRO A 176 12.12 6.16 -4.94
C PRO A 176 11.18 6.43 -6.12
N ARG A 177 11.39 5.71 -7.24
CA ARG A 177 10.55 5.80 -8.44
C ARG A 177 9.13 5.31 -8.17
N ILE A 178 8.97 4.19 -7.48
CA ILE A 178 7.65 3.69 -7.07
C ILE A 178 6.97 4.68 -6.12
N LEU A 179 7.65 5.14 -5.06
CA LEU A 179 7.10 6.09 -4.10
C LEU A 179 6.64 7.41 -4.74
N SER A 180 7.31 7.86 -5.80
CA SER A 180 6.92 9.08 -6.52
C SER A 180 5.50 9.02 -7.13
N SER A 181 4.94 7.83 -7.35
CA SER A 181 3.62 7.63 -7.95
C SER A 181 2.45 7.88 -6.98
N PHE A 182 2.73 8.17 -5.70
CA PHE A 182 1.71 8.29 -4.65
C PHE A 182 1.57 9.72 -4.14
N GLN A 183 0.34 10.11 -3.78
CA GLN A 183 0.00 11.43 -3.27
C GLN A 183 0.60 11.63 -1.85
N PRO A 184 1.54 12.57 -1.65
CA PRO A 184 2.23 12.76 -0.37
C PRO A 184 1.31 12.99 0.83
N ALA A 185 0.30 13.87 0.69
CA ALA A 185 -0.60 14.24 1.77
C ALA A 185 -1.55 13.11 2.24
N VAL A 186 -1.69 12.05 1.43
CA VAL A 186 -2.55 10.90 1.76
C VAL A 186 -1.73 9.76 2.35
N LEU A 187 -0.46 9.63 1.96
CA LEU A 187 0.43 8.56 2.37
C LEU A 187 0.88 8.74 3.83
N ARG A 188 0.35 7.91 4.73
CA ARG A 188 0.62 7.99 6.18
C ARG A 188 1.69 7.01 6.64
N SER A 189 1.88 5.91 5.92
CA SER A 189 2.73 4.81 6.37
C SER A 189 3.52 4.18 5.23
N ILE A 190 4.84 4.11 5.39
CA ILE A 190 5.78 3.48 4.44
C ILE A 190 6.44 2.29 5.14
N THR A 191 6.47 1.12 4.50
CA THR A 191 7.18 -0.05 5.00
C THR A 191 8.03 -0.67 3.91
N ILE A 192 9.32 -0.83 4.19
CA ILE A 192 10.29 -1.48 3.32
C ILE A 192 11.01 -2.53 4.17
N PRO A 193 10.63 -3.82 4.06
CA PRO A 193 11.14 -4.87 4.94
C PRO A 193 12.49 -5.45 4.48
N TYR A 194 13.05 -4.97 3.37
CA TYR A 194 14.40 -5.30 2.89
C TYR A 194 15.41 -4.22 3.26
N HIS A 195 16.70 -4.58 3.19
CA HIS A 195 17.79 -3.67 3.54
C HIS A 195 18.03 -2.65 2.44
N LEU A 196 17.90 -1.38 2.81
CA LEU A 196 18.19 -0.24 1.97
C LEU A 196 19.66 0.17 2.06
N ASN A 197 20.28 0.37 0.89
CA ASN A 197 21.55 1.05 0.75
C ASN A 197 21.40 2.57 0.94
N LEU A 198 22.51 3.27 1.21
CA LEU A 198 22.52 4.69 1.53
C LEU A 198 22.10 5.58 0.36
N SER A 199 22.47 5.25 -0.89
CA SER A 199 22.06 6.04 -2.05
C SER A 199 20.54 6.04 -2.21
N THR A 200 19.91 4.88 -2.04
CA THR A 200 18.45 4.73 -2.09
C THR A 200 17.78 5.45 -0.93
N LEU A 201 18.32 5.35 0.30
CA LEU A 201 17.80 6.09 1.45
C LEU A 201 17.85 7.61 1.23
N VAL A 202 18.97 8.11 0.71
CA VAL A 202 19.14 9.54 0.41
C VAL A 202 18.12 10.01 -0.62
N GLU A 203 17.80 9.19 -1.62
CA GLU A 203 16.74 9.51 -2.58
C GLU A 203 15.35 9.47 -1.95
N ILE A 204 15.03 8.46 -1.14
CA ILE A 204 13.76 8.37 -0.42
C ILE A 204 13.55 9.60 0.47
N PHE A 205 14.57 10.03 1.22
CA PHE A 205 14.45 11.15 2.16
C PHE A 205 14.22 12.50 1.47
N LYS A 206 14.56 12.63 0.18
CA LYS A 206 14.27 13.84 -0.60
C LYS A 206 12.80 13.94 -1.02
N LEU A 207 12.06 12.82 -1.03
CA LEU A 207 10.67 12.77 -1.49
C LEU A 207 9.69 13.41 -0.50
N GLU A 208 8.71 14.15 -1.02
CA GLU A 208 7.60 14.69 -0.22
C GLU A 208 6.77 13.58 0.43
N GLN A 209 6.65 12.43 -0.25
CA GLN A 209 6.01 11.22 0.28
C GLN A 209 6.65 10.76 1.60
N TRP A 210 7.97 10.87 1.72
CA TRP A 210 8.66 10.56 2.96
C TRP A 210 8.43 11.65 4.01
N LYS A 211 8.64 12.93 3.64
CA LYS A 211 8.53 14.07 4.55
C LYS A 211 7.13 14.28 5.14
N MET A 212 6.09 13.84 4.44
CA MET A 212 4.70 13.92 4.91
C MET A 212 4.21 12.65 5.60
N ALA A 213 4.94 11.54 5.50
CA ALA A 213 4.56 10.29 6.16
C ALA A 213 4.53 10.47 7.68
N LYS A 214 3.56 9.82 8.34
CA LYS A 214 3.45 9.82 9.81
C LYS A 214 4.23 8.67 10.44
N SER A 215 4.42 7.58 9.69
CA SER A 215 5.11 6.40 10.16
C SER A 215 5.95 5.73 9.08
N ALA A 216 7.08 5.17 9.50
CA ALA A 216 7.96 4.42 8.60
C ALA A 216 8.50 3.15 9.25
N SER A 217 8.69 2.09 8.48
CA SER A 217 9.41 0.89 8.89
C SER A 217 10.43 0.55 7.81
N ILE A 218 11.71 0.74 8.08
CA ILE A 218 12.79 0.55 7.11
C ILE A 218 13.95 -0.23 7.73
N LYS A 219 14.76 -0.88 6.88
CA LYS A 219 16.00 -1.53 7.30
C LYS A 219 17.17 -0.94 6.53
N SER A 220 18.32 -0.84 7.18
CA SER A 220 19.58 -0.48 6.53
C SER A 220 20.66 -1.51 6.90
N CYS A 221 21.38 -2.03 5.91
CA CYS A 221 22.47 -2.98 6.14
C CYS A 221 23.82 -2.29 6.41
N GLN A 222 23.89 -0.96 6.35
CA GLN A 222 25.18 -0.27 6.40
C GLN A 222 25.73 -0.13 7.81
N ARG A 223 27.07 -0.20 7.90
CA ARG A 223 27.85 0.12 9.11
C ARG A 223 28.17 1.62 9.22
N SER A 224 27.87 2.39 8.17
CA SER A 224 28.07 3.84 8.14
C SER A 224 27.01 4.56 8.98
N ARG A 225 27.22 5.86 9.25
CA ARG A 225 26.32 6.68 10.05
C ARG A 225 24.98 6.87 9.33
N PHE A 226 23.91 6.37 9.91
CA PHE A 226 22.54 6.60 9.45
C PHE A 226 22.13 8.07 9.69
N PRO A 227 21.49 8.76 8.73
CA PRO A 227 21.12 10.17 8.86
C PRO A 227 19.77 10.34 9.61
N PHE A 228 19.81 10.15 10.94
CA PHE A 228 18.64 10.14 11.83
C PHE A 228 17.79 11.42 11.79
N GLU A 229 18.37 12.55 11.38
CA GLU A 229 17.66 13.82 11.20
C GLU A 229 16.45 13.70 10.27
N ASN A 230 16.46 12.75 9.33
CA ASN A 230 15.35 12.49 8.41
C ASN A 230 14.19 11.71 9.05
N LEU A 231 14.24 11.45 10.36
CA LEU A 231 13.17 10.79 11.13
C LEU A 231 12.39 11.77 12.01
N VAL A 232 12.83 13.03 12.13
CA VAL A 232 12.31 13.99 13.13
C VAL A 232 10.80 14.26 12.99
N HIS A 233 10.26 14.21 11.77
CA HIS A 233 8.84 14.45 11.51
C HIS A 233 7.94 13.24 11.81
N LEU A 234 8.52 12.03 11.93
CA LEU A 234 7.76 10.80 12.11
C LEU A 234 7.20 10.70 13.52
N SER A 235 5.90 10.40 13.61
CA SER A 235 5.26 10.07 14.89
C SER A 235 5.61 8.67 15.38
N LYS A 236 5.86 7.75 14.44
CA LYS A 236 6.21 6.36 14.74
C LYS A 236 7.22 5.81 13.75
N PHE A 237 8.26 5.13 14.23
CA PHE A 237 9.16 4.42 13.33
C PHE A 237 9.58 3.04 13.83
N ARG A 238 9.95 2.16 12.90
CA ARG A 238 10.70 0.94 13.16
C ARG A 238 11.94 0.93 12.26
N LEU A 239 13.11 0.77 12.86
CA LEU A 239 14.38 0.85 12.16
C LEU A 239 15.22 -0.38 12.50
N GLN A 240 15.67 -1.12 11.51
CA GLN A 240 16.68 -2.18 11.70
C GLN A 240 18.00 -1.70 11.12
N LEU A 241 19.05 -1.67 11.93
CA LEU A 241 20.38 -1.22 11.53
C LEU A 241 21.38 -2.36 11.57
N GLY A 242 22.32 -2.37 10.62
CA GLY A 242 23.45 -3.30 10.63
C GLY A 242 24.50 -2.98 11.71
N HIS A 243 24.51 -1.75 12.21
CA HIS A 243 25.36 -1.30 13.31
C HIS A 243 24.69 -0.13 14.04
N PHE A 244 24.79 -0.11 15.37
CA PHE A 244 24.22 0.95 16.19
C PHE A 244 25.11 1.19 17.40
N THR A 245 25.70 2.37 17.50
CA THR A 245 26.65 2.73 18.55
C THR A 245 26.02 3.61 19.63
N VAL A 246 26.72 3.80 20.74
CA VAL A 246 26.40 4.82 21.76
C VAL A 246 26.29 6.22 21.12
N ALA A 247 27.14 6.55 20.15
CA ALA A 247 27.07 7.83 19.44
C ALA A 247 25.80 7.97 18.59
N ASP A 248 25.29 6.87 18.02
CA ASP A 248 24.03 6.84 17.30
C ASP A 248 22.83 6.96 18.26
N ALA A 249 22.90 6.31 19.42
CA ALA A 249 21.90 6.47 20.48
C ALA A 249 21.77 7.92 20.95
N ILE A 250 22.90 8.63 21.13
CA ILE A 250 22.92 10.06 21.46
C ILE A 250 22.20 10.88 20.38
N LYS A 251 22.52 10.65 19.10
CA LYS A 251 21.87 11.35 17.99
C LYS A 251 20.37 11.09 17.93
N ILE A 252 19.95 9.83 18.10
CA ILE A 252 18.53 9.49 18.13
C ILE A 252 17.85 10.25 19.26
N ARG A 253 18.37 10.17 20.50
CA ARG A 253 17.82 10.91 21.63
C ARG A 253 17.65 12.39 21.28
N ASP A 254 18.68 13.03 20.72
CA ASP A 254 18.63 14.45 20.35
C ASP A 254 17.59 14.75 19.24
N VAL A 255 17.38 13.82 18.29
CA VAL A 255 16.30 13.91 17.29
C VAL A 255 14.92 13.76 17.94
N LEU A 256 14.76 12.82 18.86
CA LEU A 256 13.49 12.57 19.56
C LEU A 256 13.07 13.76 20.42
N LEU A 257 14.03 14.41 21.09
CA LEU A 257 13.77 15.61 21.89
C LEU A 257 13.26 16.77 21.05
N LYS A 258 13.79 16.94 19.83
CA LYS A 258 13.34 17.97 18.89
C LYS A 258 11.97 17.68 18.27
N SER A 259 11.48 16.43 18.35
CA SER A 259 10.26 16.02 17.69
C SER A 259 9.03 16.13 18.60
N ALA A 260 8.22 17.17 18.38
CA ALA A 260 6.93 17.33 19.06
C ALA A 260 5.91 16.23 18.70
N ASN A 261 6.04 15.62 17.52
CA ASN A 261 5.09 14.62 17.01
C ASN A 261 5.46 13.19 17.41
N PHE A 262 6.67 12.96 17.93
CA PHE A 262 7.15 11.63 18.24
C PHE A 262 6.32 10.96 19.34
N ASN A 263 5.84 9.75 19.06
CA ASN A 263 5.08 8.91 19.99
C ASN A 263 5.85 7.63 20.34
N SER A 264 6.36 6.90 19.33
CA SER A 264 7.08 5.64 19.59
C SER A 264 8.07 5.26 18.49
N GLY A 265 9.25 4.76 18.85
CA GLY A 265 10.25 4.23 17.95
C GLY A 265 10.73 2.85 18.40
N THR A 266 10.96 1.94 17.46
CA THR A 266 11.60 0.64 17.74
C THR A 266 12.86 0.53 16.89
N ILE A 267 13.98 0.18 17.51
CA ILE A 267 15.27 0.00 16.87
C ILE A 267 15.70 -1.44 17.10
N ILE A 268 15.83 -2.20 16.01
CA ILE A 268 16.34 -3.57 16.03
C ILE A 268 17.84 -3.49 15.83
N VAL A 269 18.58 -4.05 16.78
CA VAL A 269 20.05 -4.01 16.85
C VAL A 269 20.55 -5.42 17.15
N PHE A 270 21.59 -5.87 16.43
CA PHE A 270 22.23 -7.17 16.66
C PHE A 270 23.57 -7.03 17.39
N ASP A 271 23.74 -5.97 18.17
CA ASP A 271 25.00 -5.57 18.79
C ASP A 271 24.99 -5.91 20.30
N PRO A 272 26.04 -6.55 20.83
CA PRO A 272 26.12 -6.92 22.24
C PRO A 272 26.20 -5.73 23.21
N SER A 273 26.42 -4.49 22.74
CA SER A 273 26.56 -3.29 23.58
C SER A 273 25.24 -2.61 23.99
N ILE A 274 24.11 -3.33 23.98
CA ILE A 274 22.78 -2.77 24.29
C ILE A 274 22.72 -2.05 25.65
N ILE A 275 23.49 -2.50 26.65
CA ILE A 275 23.55 -1.87 27.97
C ILE A 275 24.11 -0.44 27.91
N ASP A 276 25.21 -0.23 27.18
CA ASP A 276 25.82 1.09 27.06
C ASP A 276 24.96 2.05 26.22
N ILE A 277 24.20 1.50 25.27
CA ILE A 277 23.16 2.23 24.53
C ILE A 277 22.03 2.67 25.49
N LEU A 278 21.54 1.78 26.35
CA LEU A 278 20.47 2.08 27.30
C LEU A 278 20.90 3.15 28.31
N ARG A 279 22.18 3.14 28.71
CA ARG A 279 22.76 4.19 29.57
C ARG A 279 22.74 5.60 28.99
N VAL A 280 22.58 5.75 27.68
CA VAL A 280 22.37 7.06 27.04
C VAL A 280 21.00 7.64 27.40
N PHE A 281 20.01 6.78 27.60
CA PHE A 281 18.64 7.14 27.96
C PHE A 281 18.40 7.09 29.46
N ASP A 282 19.11 6.23 30.18
CA ASP A 282 19.01 6.12 31.63
C ASP A 282 20.40 5.84 32.20
N PRO A 283 21.15 6.87 32.66
CA PRO A 283 22.50 6.66 33.20
C PRO A 283 22.57 5.69 34.37
N ASN A 284 21.46 5.49 35.10
CA ASN A 284 21.35 4.58 36.23
C ASN A 284 20.77 3.22 35.84
N TYR A 285 20.65 2.94 34.54
CA TYR A 285 20.06 1.72 34.02
C TYR A 285 20.65 0.47 34.68
N ASN A 286 19.76 -0.30 35.31
CA ASN A 286 20.10 -1.57 35.94
C ASN A 286 19.78 -2.72 34.97
N VAL A 287 20.77 -3.58 34.70
CA VAL A 287 20.62 -4.75 33.81
C VAL A 287 19.55 -5.73 34.32
N MET A 288 19.23 -5.69 35.62
CA MET A 288 18.16 -6.50 36.21
C MET A 288 16.75 -6.00 35.87
N GLU A 289 16.61 -4.81 35.27
CA GLU A 289 15.34 -4.23 34.87
C GLU A 289 15.18 -4.26 33.35
N ASP A 290 14.01 -4.66 32.85
CA ASP A 290 13.74 -4.65 31.40
C ASP A 290 13.35 -3.26 30.86
N LYS A 291 13.38 -2.25 31.73
CA LYS A 291 12.85 -0.91 31.48
C LYS A 291 13.81 0.16 31.99
N GLY A 292 13.95 1.22 31.21
CA GLY A 292 14.63 2.45 31.60
C GLY A 292 13.72 3.65 31.41
N PHE A 293 14.04 4.75 32.09
CA PHE A 293 13.29 5.99 31.98
C PHE A 293 14.22 7.15 31.64
N TYR A 294 13.87 7.87 30.58
CA TYR A 294 14.54 9.12 30.24
C TYR A 294 13.64 10.30 30.61
N ASN A 295 14.24 11.33 31.21
CA ASN A 295 13.61 12.62 31.48
C ASN A 295 14.64 13.73 31.20
N ASP A 296 14.32 14.68 30.34
CA ASP A 296 15.20 15.83 30.04
C ASP A 296 15.17 16.92 31.11
N GLY A 297 14.21 16.89 32.04
CA GLY A 297 13.98 17.95 33.02
C GLY A 297 13.15 19.14 32.50
N GLU A 298 12.84 19.16 31.20
CA GLU A 298 12.05 20.20 30.53
C GLU A 298 10.65 19.72 30.11
N GLY A 299 10.37 18.42 30.28
CA GLY A 299 9.05 17.82 30.15
C GLY A 299 9.00 16.62 29.21
N ALA A 300 10.04 16.36 28.40
CA ALA A 300 10.08 15.17 27.57
C ALA A 300 10.45 13.95 28.41
N LYS A 301 9.51 13.00 28.51
CA LYS A 301 9.73 11.71 29.16
C LYS A 301 9.63 10.59 28.15
N PHE A 302 10.55 9.63 28.24
CA PHE A 302 10.49 8.40 27.46
C PHE A 302 10.53 7.18 28.36
N LEU A 303 9.69 6.20 28.05
CA LEU A 303 9.85 4.82 28.50
C LEU A 303 10.72 4.11 27.49
N ILE A 304 11.77 3.46 27.97
CA ILE A 304 12.63 2.61 27.18
C ILE A 304 12.39 1.17 27.65
N THR A 305 12.10 0.29 26.72
CA THR A 305 11.98 -1.16 26.97
C THR A 305 12.91 -1.87 26.00
N HIS A 306 13.53 -2.96 26.42
CA HIS A 306 14.44 -3.71 25.54
C HIS A 306 14.28 -5.22 25.70
N ASN A 307 14.84 -5.95 24.74
CA ASN A 307 15.16 -7.37 24.82
C ASN A 307 16.48 -7.62 24.06
N ASP A 308 16.86 -8.88 23.88
CA ASP A 308 18.11 -9.28 23.20
C ASP A 308 18.23 -8.84 21.73
N HIS A 309 17.18 -8.29 21.12
CA HIS A 309 17.11 -8.00 19.68
C HIS A 309 16.64 -6.58 19.35
N GLU A 310 15.90 -5.93 20.23
CA GLU A 310 15.35 -4.61 19.96
C GLU A 310 15.19 -3.73 21.21
N MET A 311 15.32 -2.44 20.99
CA MET A 311 14.99 -1.38 21.95
C MET A 311 13.77 -0.62 21.44
N THR A 312 12.79 -0.39 22.29
CA THR A 312 11.62 0.43 22.03
C THR A 312 11.62 1.65 22.93
N ILE A 313 11.43 2.83 22.33
CA ILE A 313 11.35 4.13 22.98
C ILE A 313 9.94 4.65 22.78
N LYS A 314 9.25 5.01 23.87
CA LYS A 314 7.88 5.53 23.83
C LYS A 314 7.78 6.82 24.63
N ARG A 315 7.23 7.88 24.05
CA ARG A 315 6.94 9.12 24.76
C ARG A 315 5.84 8.89 25.80
N ILE A 316 6.11 9.34 27.02
CA ILE A 316 5.15 9.39 28.13
C ILE A 316 4.88 10.88 28.35
N LEU A 317 3.60 11.24 28.49
CA LEU A 317 3.15 12.63 28.65
C LEU A 317 3.74 13.30 29.88
#